data_AF-A0A519TJ18-F1
#
_entry.id   AF-A0A519TJ18-F1
#
_cell.length_a   1.000
_cell.length_b   1.000
_cell.length_c   1.000
_cell.angle_alpha   90.00
_cell.angle_beta   90.00
_cell.angle_gamma   90.00
#
_symmetry.space_group_name_H-M   'P 1'
#
loop_
_entity.id
_entity.type
_entity.pdbx_description
1 polymer ?
#
loop_
_entity_poly.entity_id
_entity_poly.type
_entity_poly.pdbx_seq_one_letter_code
_entity_poly.pdbx_strand_id
1 'polypeptide(L)'
;MKFAHSLVLFFALAIVACNSKSEKAAQNIQKIKLEGFTDTAQLDTFKVALLGEEPDEMKILFTITTKNGEEIYKKEIAAKELLKSYLAPADLKNEDKKLKFLTNEVNFFFDEEHILIPAVTEQEKPDNNAPDKAFYEELKASKLNGFSYRIANDINIYIGWSAKDKKVKIYYKCC
;
A
#
# COMPACT_ATOMS: atom_id res chain seq x y z
N MET A 1 -19.29 75.01 -29.54
CA MET A 1 -19.14 74.52 -28.15
C MET A 1 -19.80 73.17 -28.03
N LYS A 2 -19.06 72.20 -27.46
CA LYS A 2 -19.46 70.87 -26.95
C LYS A 2 -18.88 69.64 -27.69
N PHE A 3 -18.23 68.83 -26.84
CA PHE A 3 -17.88 67.39 -26.89
C PHE A 3 -16.68 66.90 -27.74
N ALA A 4 -15.61 66.53 -27.03
CA ALA A 4 -14.90 65.23 -27.09
C ALA A 4 -13.70 65.31 -26.11
N HIS A 5 -13.78 64.78 -24.88
CA HIS A 5 -13.42 63.42 -24.46
C HIS A 5 -12.09 62.90 -25.04
N SER A 6 -11.03 62.92 -24.23
CA SER A 6 -9.87 62.00 -24.32
C SER A 6 -9.18 62.00 -22.95
N LEU A 7 -9.49 61.05 -22.06
CA LEU A 7 -8.88 59.72 -21.96
C LEU A 7 -7.40 59.81 -21.49
N VAL A 8 -7.18 59.73 -20.18
CA VAL A 8 -5.93 59.20 -19.63
C VAL A 8 -6.30 58.11 -18.64
N LEU A 9 -6.01 56.89 -19.08
CA LEU A 9 -6.27 55.61 -18.45
C LEU A 9 -5.37 55.47 -17.20
N PHE A 10 -5.97 55.42 -16.01
CA PHE A 10 -5.24 55.05 -14.80
C PHE A 10 -5.03 53.54 -14.81
N PHE A 11 -3.76 53.16 -14.85
CA PHE A 11 -3.25 51.81 -14.71
C PHE A 11 -3.53 51.31 -13.28
N ALA A 12 -4.44 50.35 -13.14
CA ALA A 12 -4.62 49.60 -11.90
C ALA A 12 -4.31 48.12 -12.19
N LEU A 13 -3.02 47.77 -12.11
CA LEU A 13 -2.58 46.39 -11.96
C LEU A 13 -2.93 45.94 -10.55
N ALA A 14 -4.13 45.38 -10.39
CA ALA A 14 -4.45 44.59 -9.20
C ALA A 14 -3.67 43.27 -9.30
N ILE A 15 -2.56 43.21 -8.57
CA ILE A 15 -1.84 41.96 -8.31
C ILE A 15 -2.73 41.14 -7.37
N VAL A 16 -3.53 40.25 -7.94
CA VAL A 16 -4.26 39.25 -7.16
C VAL A 16 -3.21 38.27 -6.64
N ALA A 17 -2.76 38.49 -5.41
CA ALA A 17 -1.99 37.51 -4.66
C ALA A 17 -2.91 36.32 -4.39
N CYS A 18 -2.80 35.30 -5.24
CA CYS A 18 -3.41 34.01 -5.01
C CYS A 18 -2.69 33.37 -3.82
N ASN A 19 -3.27 33.49 -2.63
CA ASN A 19 -2.90 32.64 -1.50
C ASN A 19 -3.28 31.21 -1.89
N SER A 20 -2.32 30.45 -2.40
CA SER A 20 -2.42 28.99 -2.41
C SER A 20 -2.42 28.54 -0.96
N LYS A 21 -3.62 28.45 -0.37
CA LYS A 21 -3.86 27.47 0.69
C LYS A 21 -3.26 26.18 0.16
N SER A 22 -2.25 25.63 0.83
CA SER A 22 -1.75 24.31 0.48
C SER A 22 -2.95 23.37 0.58
N GLU A 23 -3.48 22.98 -0.57
CA GLU A 23 -4.43 21.88 -0.65
C GLU A 23 -3.71 20.71 0.02
N LYS A 24 -4.17 20.35 1.22
CA LYS A 24 -3.91 19.02 1.78
C LYS A 24 -4.65 18.04 0.88
N ALA A 25 -4.16 17.87 -0.34
CA ALA A 25 -4.55 16.74 -1.16
C ALA A 25 -3.99 15.54 -0.42
N ALA A 26 -4.88 14.75 0.18
CA ALA A 26 -4.64 13.32 0.33
C ALA A 26 -4.13 12.85 -1.02
N GLN A 27 -2.81 12.70 -1.14
CA GLN A 27 -2.18 12.35 -2.39
C GLN A 27 -2.76 10.99 -2.78
N ASN A 28 -3.34 10.89 -3.98
CA ASN A 28 -3.82 9.64 -4.58
C ASN A 28 -2.62 8.71 -4.85
N ILE A 29 -1.96 8.25 -3.78
CA ILE A 29 -0.77 7.41 -3.85
C ILE A 29 -1.27 5.99 -3.97
N GLN A 30 -0.95 5.39 -5.11
CA GLN A 30 -1.13 3.98 -5.35
C GLN A 30 0.08 3.44 -6.10
N LYS A 31 0.39 2.17 -5.85
CA LYS A 31 1.36 1.39 -6.62
C LYS A 31 0.67 0.17 -7.18
N ILE A 32 1.15 -0.27 -8.34
CA ILE A 32 0.72 -1.50 -8.99
C ILE A 32 1.97 -2.28 -9.34
N LYS A 33 1.93 -3.60 -9.14
CA LYS A 33 2.96 -4.53 -9.59
C LYS A 33 2.30 -5.75 -10.21
N LEU A 34 2.96 -6.33 -11.22
CA LEU A 34 2.55 -7.57 -11.85
C LEU A 34 3.45 -8.68 -11.34
N GLU A 35 2.85 -9.75 -10.81
CA GLU A 35 3.60 -10.84 -10.18
C GLU A 35 2.98 -12.20 -10.54
N GLY A 36 3.83 -13.20 -10.80
CA GLY A 36 3.38 -14.58 -10.89
C GLY A 36 3.07 -15.11 -9.50
N PHE A 37 1.79 -15.29 -9.16
CA PHE A 37 1.37 -15.64 -7.80
C PHE A 37 0.41 -16.82 -7.76
N THR A 38 -0.71 -16.76 -8.48
CA THR A 38 -1.62 -17.90 -8.63
C THR A 38 -1.11 -18.96 -9.60
N ASP A 39 -0.26 -18.53 -10.54
CA ASP A 39 0.41 -19.33 -11.57
C ASP A 39 1.75 -18.65 -11.88
N THR A 40 2.85 -19.40 -11.98
CA THR A 40 4.17 -18.82 -12.30
C THR A 40 4.29 -18.32 -13.74
N ALA A 41 3.41 -18.76 -14.65
CA ALA A 41 3.42 -18.38 -16.05
C ALA A 41 2.44 -17.23 -16.37
N GLN A 42 1.59 -16.83 -15.42
CA GLN A 42 0.61 -15.76 -15.60
C GLN A 42 0.79 -14.70 -14.53
N LEU A 43 0.62 -13.44 -14.91
CA LEU A 43 0.81 -12.34 -13.99
C LEU A 43 -0.53 -11.89 -13.41
N ASP A 44 -0.58 -11.87 -12.08
CA ASP A 44 -1.65 -11.28 -11.30
C ASP A 44 -1.31 -9.81 -10.98
N THR A 45 -2.34 -9.01 -10.75
CA THR A 45 -2.19 -7.59 -10.42
C THR A 45 -2.22 -7.39 -8.92
N PHE A 46 -1.10 -6.92 -8.38
CA PHE A 46 -0.96 -6.47 -7.00
C PHE A 46 -1.15 -4.96 -7.00
N LYS A 47 -2.03 -4.45 -6.13
CA LYS A 47 -2.27 -3.00 -5.99
C LYS A 47 -2.29 -2.61 -4.53
N VAL A 48 -1.55 -1.56 -4.19
CA VAL A 48 -1.60 -0.90 -2.89
C VAL A 48 -2.01 0.56 -3.06
N ALA A 49 -2.84 1.09 -2.15
CA ALA A 49 -3.24 2.49 -2.14
C ALA A 49 -3.36 3.04 -0.72
N LEU A 50 -3.00 4.31 -0.52
CA LEU A 50 -3.31 5.06 0.70
C LEU A 50 -4.66 5.75 0.53
N LEU A 51 -5.60 5.50 1.44
CA LEU A 51 -6.96 6.03 1.39
C LEU A 51 -7.28 6.81 2.66
N GLY A 52 -8.03 7.91 2.54
CA GLY A 52 -8.42 8.79 3.65
C GLY A 52 -7.75 10.15 3.58
N GLU A 53 -8.19 11.09 4.43
CA GLU A 53 -7.71 12.48 4.42
C GLU A 53 -6.86 12.82 5.65
N GLU A 54 -7.28 12.36 6.83
CA GLU A 54 -6.56 12.57 8.09
C GLU A 54 -5.64 11.39 8.39
N PRO A 55 -4.32 11.59 8.62
CA PRO A 55 -3.35 10.50 8.77
C PRO A 55 -3.69 9.41 9.79
N ASP A 56 -4.35 9.77 10.91
CA ASP A 56 -4.77 8.78 11.92
C ASP A 56 -6.01 7.96 11.50
N GLU A 57 -6.75 8.43 10.50
CA GLU A 57 -7.95 7.77 9.95
C GLU A 57 -7.68 7.10 8.59
N MET A 58 -6.50 7.35 8.02
CA MET A 58 -6.08 6.73 6.76
C MET A 58 -5.97 5.21 6.89
N LYS A 59 -6.00 4.53 5.73
CA LYS A 59 -5.73 3.11 5.61
C LYS A 59 -4.93 2.80 4.35
N ILE A 60 -4.06 1.81 4.46
CA ILE A 60 -3.43 1.18 3.30
C ILE A 60 -4.35 0.04 2.84
N LEU A 61 -4.83 0.13 1.60
CA LEU A 61 -5.62 -0.90 0.94
C LEU A 61 -4.71 -1.68 -0.01
N PHE A 62 -4.50 -2.96 0.28
CA PHE A 62 -3.78 -3.91 -0.57
C PHE A 62 -4.77 -4.91 -1.19
N THR A 63 -4.70 -5.11 -2.50
CA THR A 63 -5.53 -6.06 -3.24
C THR A 63 -4.69 -6.89 -4.21
N ILE A 64 -5.12 -8.13 -4.45
CA ILE A 64 -4.61 -8.99 -5.52
C ILE A 64 -5.78 -9.37 -6.42
N THR A 65 -5.60 -9.14 -7.72
CA THR A 65 -6.57 -9.47 -8.76
C THR A 65 -5.93 -10.41 -9.76
N THR A 66 -6.62 -11.49 -10.14
CA THR A 66 -6.10 -12.42 -11.14
C THR A 66 -5.98 -11.76 -12.52
N LYS A 67 -5.24 -12.38 -13.44
CA LYS A 67 -5.21 -11.97 -14.85
C LYS A 67 -6.61 -11.78 -15.49
N ASN A 68 -7.62 -12.51 -15.01
CA ASN A 68 -8.99 -12.44 -15.54
C ASN A 68 -9.84 -11.34 -14.87
N GLY A 69 -9.29 -10.56 -13.94
CA GLY A 69 -9.98 -9.47 -13.26
C GLY A 69 -10.71 -9.88 -11.97
N GLU A 70 -10.53 -11.11 -11.48
CA GLU A 70 -11.15 -11.56 -10.22
C GLU A 70 -10.33 -11.10 -9.00
N GLU A 71 -10.94 -10.35 -8.07
CA GLU A 71 -10.31 -10.02 -6.79
C GLU A 71 -10.26 -11.27 -5.91
N ILE A 72 -9.04 -11.75 -5.61
CA ILE A 72 -8.81 -12.95 -4.79
C ILE A 72 -8.26 -12.62 -3.41
N TYR A 73 -7.87 -11.36 -3.20
CA TYR A 73 -7.37 -10.89 -1.92
C TYR A 73 -7.63 -9.41 -1.73
N LYS A 74 -8.00 -9.05 -0.50
CA LYS A 74 -8.17 -7.67 -0.06
C LYS A 74 -7.79 -7.55 1.41
N LYS A 75 -6.90 -6.62 1.71
CA LYS A 75 -6.47 -6.30 3.07
C LYS A 75 -6.46 -4.80 3.29
N GLU A 76 -7.11 -4.38 4.37
CA GLU A 76 -7.01 -3.02 4.90
C GLU A 76 -6.09 -3.02 6.13
N ILE A 77 -5.16 -2.08 6.16
CA ILE A 77 -4.22 -1.86 7.25
C ILE A 77 -4.47 -0.45 7.77
N ALA A 78 -4.91 -0.33 9.03
CA ALA A 78 -5.19 0.97 9.64
C ALA A 78 -3.89 1.75 9.87
N ALA A 79 -3.82 2.98 9.35
CA ALA A 79 -2.65 3.83 9.51
C ALA A 79 -2.31 4.06 10.98
N LYS A 80 -3.33 4.24 11.84
CA LYS A 80 -3.18 4.42 13.28
C LYS A 80 -2.31 3.35 13.96
N GLU A 81 -2.47 2.10 13.57
CA GLU A 81 -1.74 0.98 14.19
C GLU A 81 -0.29 0.94 13.69
N LEU A 82 -0.07 1.18 12.39
CA LEU A 82 1.28 1.34 11.84
C LEU A 82 2.01 2.50 12.53
N LEU A 83 1.41 3.69 12.54
CA LEU A 83 2.00 4.90 13.12
C LEU A 83 2.40 4.69 14.58
N LYS A 84 1.52 4.12 15.41
CA LYS A 84 1.82 3.82 16.83
C LYS A 84 2.93 2.80 17.00
N SER A 85 3.08 1.85 16.08
CA SER A 85 4.10 0.80 16.18
C SER A 85 5.50 1.28 15.77
N TYR A 86 5.59 2.30 14.89
CA TYR A 86 6.86 2.78 14.34
C TYR A 86 7.30 4.15 14.87
N LEU A 87 6.37 5.08 15.11
CA LEU A 87 6.72 6.45 15.45
C LEU A 87 6.82 6.67 16.96
N ALA A 88 7.84 7.44 17.36
CA ALA A 88 7.94 7.91 18.73
C ALA A 88 6.75 8.81 19.10
N PRO A 89 6.35 8.88 20.39
CA PRO A 89 5.21 9.69 20.82
C PRO A 89 5.25 11.18 20.44
N ALA A 90 6.45 11.75 20.31
CA ALA A 90 6.62 13.13 19.85
C ALA A 90 6.23 13.31 18.38
N ASP A 91 6.52 12.30 17.55
CA ASP A 91 6.28 12.32 16.11
C ASP A 91 4.84 11.99 15.76
N LEU A 92 4.13 11.26 16.63
CA LEU A 92 2.67 11.06 16.55
C LEU A 92 1.85 12.35 16.69
N LYS A 93 2.46 13.48 17.04
CA LYS A 93 1.79 14.79 17.06
C LYS A 93 2.05 15.61 15.80
N ASN A 94 2.90 15.12 14.90
CA ASN A 94 3.31 15.83 13.69
C ASN A 94 2.66 15.18 12.45
N GLU A 95 1.65 15.84 11.90
CA GLU A 95 0.89 15.35 10.74
C GLU A 95 1.77 15.14 9.49
N ASP A 96 2.74 16.02 9.24
CA ASP A 96 3.63 15.88 8.08
C ASP A 96 4.53 14.65 8.21
N LYS A 97 5.01 14.35 9.43
CA LYS A 97 5.78 13.13 9.68
C LYS A 97 4.93 11.87 9.51
N LYS A 98 3.69 11.86 9.99
CA LYS A 98 2.76 10.74 9.78
C LYS A 98 2.51 10.50 8.31
N LEU A 99 2.18 11.57 7.57
CA LEU A 99 1.90 11.47 6.14
C LEU A 99 3.13 11.00 5.36
N LYS A 100 4.31 11.55 5.65
CA LYS A 100 5.57 11.09 5.03
C LYS A 100 5.82 9.60 5.29
N PHE A 101 5.59 9.14 6.52
CA PHE A 101 5.71 7.73 6.86
C PHE A 101 4.74 6.87 6.03
N LEU A 102 3.44 7.17 6.03
CA LEU A 102 2.43 6.40 5.30
C LEU A 102 2.67 6.39 3.78
N THR A 103 3.10 7.51 3.22
CA THR A 103 3.50 7.61 1.81
C THR A 103 4.68 6.69 1.49
N ASN A 104 5.67 6.62 2.39
CA ASN A 104 6.80 5.72 2.23
C ASN A 104 6.37 4.25 2.30
N GLU A 105 5.50 3.89 3.26
CA GLU A 105 4.98 2.53 3.37
C GLU A 105 4.32 2.06 2.06
N VAL A 106 3.57 2.93 1.37
CA VAL A 106 2.98 2.60 0.06
C VAL A 106 4.03 2.58 -1.06
N ASN A 107 5.04 3.46 -1.02
CA ASN A 107 6.08 3.51 -2.05
C ASN A 107 6.98 2.27 -2.06
N PHE A 108 7.27 1.71 -0.89
CA PHE A 108 8.15 0.55 -0.69
C PHE A 108 7.39 -0.76 -0.49
N PHE A 109 6.05 -0.73 -0.55
CA PHE A 109 5.19 -1.88 -0.27
C PHE A 109 5.51 -3.12 -1.14
N PHE A 110 6.03 -2.92 -2.35
CA PHE A 110 6.34 -4.00 -3.28
C PHE A 110 7.85 -4.19 -3.54
N ASP A 111 8.68 -3.74 -2.59
CA ASP A 111 10.12 -3.97 -2.63
C ASP A 111 10.43 -5.47 -2.80
N GLU A 112 11.55 -5.77 -3.46
CA GLU A 112 11.88 -7.13 -3.90
C GLU A 112 11.97 -8.12 -2.73
N GLU A 113 12.35 -7.66 -1.54
CA GLU A 113 12.39 -8.47 -0.32
C GLU A 113 11.02 -9.04 0.09
N HIS A 114 9.93 -8.43 -0.37
CA HIS A 114 8.58 -8.89 -0.10
C HIS A 114 8.11 -9.98 -1.06
N ILE A 115 8.83 -10.21 -2.17
CA ILE A 115 8.52 -11.25 -3.15
C ILE A 115 9.30 -12.51 -2.81
N LEU A 116 8.59 -13.62 -2.59
CA LEU A 116 9.19 -14.86 -2.10
C LEU A 116 9.11 -15.92 -3.20
N ILE A 117 10.26 -16.30 -3.76
CA ILE A 117 10.34 -17.18 -4.93
C ILE A 117 11.18 -18.42 -4.56
N PRO A 118 10.57 -19.57 -4.23
CA PRO A 118 9.13 -19.80 -4.00
C PRO A 118 8.67 -19.30 -2.61
N ALA A 119 7.37 -19.40 -2.30
CA ALA A 119 6.82 -19.05 -0.98
C ALA A 119 7.45 -19.84 0.17
N VAL A 120 7.72 -21.13 -0.08
CA VAL A 120 8.32 -22.08 0.85
C VAL A 120 9.32 -22.93 0.08
N THR A 121 10.56 -22.96 0.55
CA THR A 121 11.65 -23.76 -0.03
C THR A 121 11.61 -25.22 0.41
N GLU A 122 12.34 -26.09 -0.30
CA GLU A 122 12.36 -27.53 -0.03
C GLU A 122 12.94 -27.90 1.35
N GLN A 123 13.78 -27.03 1.93
CA GLN A 123 14.47 -27.27 3.19
C GLN A 123 13.71 -26.72 4.40
N GLU A 124 12.82 -25.75 4.19
CA GLU A 124 12.04 -25.14 5.25
C GLU A 124 11.02 -26.12 5.87
N LYS A 125 10.76 -25.94 7.16
CA LYS A 125 9.82 -26.74 7.94
C LYS A 125 8.89 -25.79 8.70
N PRO A 126 7.59 -26.10 8.80
CA PRO A 126 6.68 -25.27 9.56
C PRO A 126 7.00 -25.33 11.05
N ASP A 127 7.09 -24.17 11.69
CA ASP A 127 7.17 -24.02 13.15
C ASP A 127 5.79 -23.62 13.74
N ASN A 128 5.79 -22.99 14.92
CA ASN A 128 4.56 -22.56 15.59
C ASN A 128 3.91 -21.31 14.97
N ASN A 129 4.62 -20.58 14.11
CA ASN A 129 4.14 -19.40 13.40
C ASN A 129 3.45 -19.75 12.07
N ALA A 130 3.48 -21.03 11.67
CA ALA A 130 2.71 -21.56 10.54
C ALA A 130 1.32 -22.04 11.01
N PRO A 131 0.23 -21.28 10.78
CA PRO A 131 -1.09 -21.59 11.33
C PRO A 131 -1.75 -22.81 10.67
N ASP A 132 -1.38 -23.12 9.42
CA ASP A 132 -1.93 -24.22 8.64
C ASP A 132 -0.77 -25.01 8.01
N LYS A 133 -0.34 -26.08 8.69
CA LYS A 133 0.77 -26.94 8.24
C LYS A 133 0.45 -27.64 6.92
N ALA A 134 -0.82 -27.95 6.66
CA ALA A 134 -1.20 -28.61 5.41
C ALA A 134 -1.05 -27.64 4.22
N PHE A 135 -1.45 -26.39 4.42
CA PHE A 135 -1.23 -25.34 3.42
C PHE A 135 0.26 -25.03 3.21
N TYR A 136 1.05 -25.05 4.28
CA TYR A 136 2.50 -24.90 4.19
C TYR A 136 3.15 -25.96 3.28
N GLU A 137 2.78 -27.23 3.45
CA GLU A 137 3.24 -28.32 2.58
C GLU A 137 2.68 -28.23 1.15
N GLU A 138 1.45 -27.70 0.96
CA GLU A 138 0.90 -27.41 -0.37
C GLU A 138 1.77 -26.38 -1.13
N LEU A 139 2.15 -25.28 -0.47
CA LEU A 139 3.01 -24.26 -1.07
C LEU A 139 4.38 -24.83 -1.43
N LYS A 140 4.95 -25.64 -0.54
CA LYS A 140 6.22 -26.33 -0.77
C LYS A 140 6.19 -27.25 -1.98
N ALA A 141 5.10 -28.00 -2.15
CA ALA A 141 4.91 -28.91 -3.28
C ALA A 141 4.65 -28.15 -4.60
N SER A 142 3.85 -27.10 -4.56
CA SER A 142 3.46 -26.32 -5.75
C SER A 142 4.56 -25.39 -6.26
N LYS A 143 5.49 -24.99 -5.38
CA LYS A 143 6.56 -24.01 -5.67
C LYS A 143 6.02 -22.65 -6.15
N LEU A 144 4.75 -22.34 -5.85
CA LEU A 144 4.18 -21.03 -6.13
C LEU A 144 4.87 -19.97 -5.28
N ASN A 145 4.88 -18.74 -5.79
CA ASN A 145 5.48 -17.61 -5.12
C ASN A 145 4.63 -17.15 -3.93
N GLY A 146 5.30 -16.55 -2.95
CA GLY A 146 4.68 -15.93 -1.79
C GLY A 146 4.85 -14.42 -1.82
N PHE A 147 4.10 -13.76 -0.97
CA PHE A 147 4.25 -12.33 -0.73
C PHE A 147 4.23 -12.05 0.77
N SER A 148 5.10 -11.17 1.24
CA SER A 148 5.07 -10.69 2.61
C SER A 148 4.72 -9.21 2.70
N TYR A 149 4.09 -8.79 3.78
CA TYR A 149 3.86 -7.39 4.07
C TYR A 149 3.70 -7.18 5.58
N ARG A 150 3.91 -5.94 6.04
CA ARG A 150 3.82 -5.58 7.46
C ARG A 150 2.48 -4.97 7.81
N ILE A 151 2.02 -5.25 9.02
CA ILE A 151 0.85 -4.56 9.62
C ILE A 151 1.21 -3.79 10.90
N ALA A 152 2.43 -3.99 11.41
CA ALA A 152 3.09 -3.28 12.51
C ALA A 152 4.61 -3.48 12.40
N ASN A 153 5.40 -2.76 13.20
CA ASN A 153 6.87 -2.88 13.21
C ASN A 153 7.40 -4.29 13.52
N ASP A 154 6.64 -5.07 14.27
CA ASP A 154 6.99 -6.41 14.74
C ASP A 154 6.07 -7.50 14.19
N ILE A 155 5.26 -7.19 13.18
CA ILE A 155 4.30 -8.14 12.61
C ILE A 155 4.36 -8.13 11.08
N ASN A 156 5.03 -9.14 10.55
CA ASN A 156 5.02 -9.56 9.15
C ASN A 156 3.94 -10.64 8.92
N ILE A 157 3.23 -10.51 7.80
CA ILE A 157 2.26 -11.47 7.31
C ILE A 157 2.75 -12.02 5.99
N TYR A 158 2.78 -13.34 5.88
CA TYR A 158 3.20 -14.06 4.67
C TYR A 158 2.01 -14.78 4.08
N ILE A 159 1.71 -14.46 2.82
CA ILE A 159 0.56 -14.98 2.09
C ILE A 159 1.01 -15.77 0.85
N GLY A 160 0.21 -16.78 0.52
CA GLY A 160 0.38 -17.58 -0.69
C GLY A 160 -0.97 -17.97 -1.27
N TRP A 161 -0.97 -18.45 -2.50
CA TRP A 161 -2.14 -19.01 -3.16
C TRP A 161 -2.32 -20.49 -2.82
N SER A 162 -3.50 -20.87 -2.31
CA SER A 162 -3.90 -22.28 -2.26
C SER A 162 -4.62 -22.65 -3.55
N ALA A 163 -3.99 -23.48 -4.37
CA ALA A 163 -4.60 -24.01 -5.58
C ALA A 163 -5.77 -24.94 -5.24
N LYS A 164 -5.69 -25.64 -4.10
CA LYS A 164 -6.76 -26.51 -3.60
C LYS A 164 -7.99 -25.71 -3.18
N ASP A 165 -7.80 -24.67 -2.37
CA ASP A 165 -8.91 -23.89 -1.82
C ASP A 165 -9.34 -22.73 -2.75
N LYS A 166 -8.57 -22.48 -3.82
CA LYS A 166 -8.72 -21.34 -4.75
C LYS A 166 -8.84 -20.00 -4.04
N LYS A 167 -7.97 -19.77 -3.05
CA LYS A 167 -7.94 -18.52 -2.29
C LYS A 167 -6.55 -18.21 -1.77
N VAL A 168 -6.31 -16.94 -1.50
CA VAL A 168 -5.10 -16.48 -0.81
C VAL A 168 -5.23 -16.77 0.68
N LYS A 169 -4.19 -17.36 1.27
CA LYS A 169 -4.15 -17.73 2.69
C LYS A 169 -2.83 -17.26 3.31
N ILE A 170 -2.88 -17.00 4.61
CA ILE A 170 -1.68 -16.76 5.42
C ILE A 170 -1.02 -18.11 5.69
N TYR A 171 0.23 -18.28 5.29
CA TYR A 171 1.01 -19.50 5.59
C TYR A 171 2.01 -19.29 6.72
N TYR A 172 2.38 -18.05 7.00
CA TYR A 172 3.28 -17.72 8.09
C TYR A 172 2.95 -16.33 8.65
N LYS A 173 3.06 -16.19 9.96
CA LYS A 173 2.92 -14.90 10.66
C LYS A 173 4.02 -14.81 11.70
N CYS A 174 4.96 -13.91 11.50
CA CYS A 174 6.06 -13.73 12.42
C CYS A 174 6.51 -12.28 12.50
N CYS A 175 7.51 -12.11 13.34
CA CYS A 175 8.27 -10.92 13.59
C CYS A 175 9.31 -10.69 12.50
#